data_AF-A0A521KRI8-F1
#
_entry.id   AF-A0A521KRI8-F1
#
_cell.length_a   1.000
_cell.length_b   1.000
_cell.length_c   1.000
_cell.angle_alpha   90.00
_cell.angle_beta   90.00
_cell.angle_gamma   90.00
#
_symmetry.space_group_name_H-M   'P 1'
#
loop_
_entity.id
_entity.type
_entity.pdbx_description
1 polymer ?
#
loop_
_entity_poly.entity_id
_entity_poly.type
_entity_poly.pdbx_seq_one_letter_code
_entity_poly.pdbx_strand_id
1 'polypeptide(L)'
;MAESRLAIELVSIDRVFLSPSNPRHNEEAVPHVAASLRRFGFQQPIVAKRDGEVIAGNTRLKAAKSLGITEVPVVWFDGTDLDATAYQIADNKTHEFSTWDDGALAKLLEELRAEDALEGVGFNDGEIDQLLAQLEAANGAAVDDPGPQEPPAVATSRLGDLWLLGKHRLLCGDSTKPDDLARLMQGDKSALFSTDPPYCVDYTGNDRPIHNGKASGKDWSHVYREVDIKDLGAFMDGVFAACLPHAIDSAPIYVWHAHVQQPTIAAAFERHGLLLHQVIVWVKPAATFGHCFYRWKHEPCAFGWKRGHRPEHGHGALETVWELDWDGKARVTTFHPTSKPTRVFEIPMEQHTKPGDIVLEPFSGSGSQLIAAEKLSRRCRAIELSPTFVDGAIDRWQQATGQQARSTAPRRPSTTCARRARRAEPCPSASPSSRSSTTPASVLVAPTRPSRITSAPRSAASPSSRSARTGRADSSAPSARRASAASRRSSSRSRR
;
A
#
# COMPACT_ATOMS: atom_id res chain seq x y z
N MET A 1 22.13 17.82 44.30
CA MET A 1 22.20 18.97 43.38
C MET A 1 21.76 20.17 44.19
N ALA A 2 22.57 21.23 44.29
CA ALA A 2 22.08 22.49 44.84
C ALA A 2 20.84 22.90 44.03
N GLU A 3 19.80 23.41 44.68
CA GLU A 3 18.59 23.91 44.01
C GLU A 3 18.93 25.17 43.18
N SER A 4 19.60 24.95 42.05
CA SER A 4 19.77 25.94 41.00
C SER A 4 18.38 26.21 40.41
N ARG A 5 17.74 27.29 40.86
CA ARG A 5 16.51 27.79 40.22
C ARG A 5 16.88 28.32 38.84
N LEU A 6 16.24 27.78 37.80
CA LEU A 6 16.36 28.31 36.45
C LEU A 6 15.86 29.76 36.44
N ALA A 7 16.74 30.69 36.06
CA ALA A 7 16.41 32.10 35.90
C ALA A 7 16.28 32.42 34.40
N ILE A 8 15.12 32.99 34.02
CA ILE A 8 14.85 33.44 32.66
C ILE A 8 15.13 34.95 32.61
N GLU A 9 16.01 35.36 31.71
CA GLU A 9 16.33 36.77 31.45
C GLU A 9 15.77 37.16 30.06
N LEU A 10 15.14 38.31 29.93
CA LEU A 10 14.84 38.92 28.63
C LEU A 10 16.10 39.61 28.12
N VAL A 11 16.55 39.22 26.94
CA VAL A 11 17.85 39.63 26.40
C VAL A 11 17.67 40.10 24.96
N SER A 12 18.37 41.19 24.59
CA SER A 12 18.46 41.62 23.19
C SER A 12 18.88 40.45 22.30
N ILE A 13 18.14 40.24 21.21
CA ILE A 13 18.35 39.14 20.26
C ILE A 13 19.75 39.17 19.63
N ASP A 14 20.40 40.35 19.60
CA ASP A 14 21.74 40.53 19.06
C ASP A 14 22.84 40.05 20.03
N ARG A 15 22.51 39.84 21.31
CA ARG A 15 23.44 39.28 22.30
C ARG A 15 23.61 37.76 22.15
N VAL A 16 22.73 37.10 21.40
CA VAL A 16 22.77 35.65 21.19
C VAL A 16 22.95 35.29 19.72
N PHE A 17 23.75 34.26 19.46
CA PHE A 17 24.07 33.82 18.10
C PHE A 17 23.99 32.30 17.97
N LEU A 18 23.73 31.85 16.74
CA LEU A 18 23.61 30.43 16.42
C LEU A 18 24.95 29.73 16.62
N SER A 19 24.94 28.54 17.22
CA SER A 19 26.16 27.75 17.34
C SER A 19 26.68 27.38 15.94
N PRO A 20 27.94 27.75 15.57
CA PRO A 20 28.52 27.44 14.27
C PRO A 20 28.66 25.94 14.00
N SER A 21 28.71 25.15 15.07
CA SER A 21 28.91 23.70 15.06
C SER A 21 27.63 22.91 15.32
N ASN A 22 26.45 23.56 15.34
CA ASN A 22 25.19 22.84 15.55
C ASN A 22 25.00 21.78 14.43
N PRO A 23 24.99 20.47 14.76
CA PRO A 23 24.93 19.41 13.75
C PRO A 23 23.55 19.27 13.10
N ARG A 24 22.53 19.99 13.59
CA ARG A 24 21.14 19.86 13.14
C ARG A 24 20.75 20.93 12.12
N HIS A 25 20.41 20.49 10.91
CA HIS A 25 19.71 21.32 9.91
C HIS A 25 18.25 21.51 10.33
N ASN A 26 17.79 22.76 10.37
CA ASN A 26 16.50 23.13 10.94
C ASN A 26 15.77 24.22 10.15
N GLU A 27 16.23 24.51 8.94
CA GLU A 27 15.69 25.52 8.03
C GLU A 27 14.20 25.28 7.74
N GLU A 28 13.83 24.03 7.46
CA GLU A 28 12.45 23.63 7.18
C GLU A 28 11.52 23.78 8.39
N ALA A 29 12.06 23.72 9.61
CA ALA A 29 11.28 23.87 10.85
C ALA A 29 11.01 25.35 11.21
N VAL A 30 11.76 26.30 10.66
CA VAL A 30 11.66 27.72 11.01
C VAL A 30 10.26 28.30 10.78
N PRO A 31 9.57 28.06 9.63
CA PRO A 31 8.24 28.60 9.40
C PRO A 31 7.20 28.09 10.43
N HIS A 32 7.28 26.81 10.80
CA HIS A 32 6.37 26.20 11.79
C HIS A 32 6.59 26.79 13.18
N VAL A 33 7.85 26.93 13.61
CA VAL A 33 8.19 27.57 14.88
C VAL A 33 7.81 29.06 14.87
N ALA A 34 7.94 29.76 13.74
CA ALA A 34 7.51 31.14 13.61
C ALA A 34 5.99 31.29 13.77
N ALA A 35 5.18 30.40 13.17
CA ALA A 35 3.74 30.38 13.37
C ALA A 35 3.37 30.11 14.85
N SER A 36 4.06 29.15 15.48
CA SER A 36 3.91 28.85 16.91
C SER A 36 4.25 30.07 17.78
N LEU A 37 5.36 30.77 17.51
CA LEU A 37 5.75 31.98 18.24
C LEU A 37 4.76 33.13 18.04
N ARG A 38 4.20 33.33 16.84
CA ARG A 38 3.16 34.34 16.62
C ARG A 38 1.91 34.09 17.46
N ARG A 39 1.50 32.82 17.57
CA ARG A 39 0.27 32.44 18.27
C ARG A 39 0.43 32.33 19.78
N PHE A 40 1.47 31.63 20.23
CA PHE A 40 1.64 31.26 21.63
C PHE A 40 2.73 32.08 22.34
N GLY A 41 3.53 32.85 21.61
CA GLY A 41 4.72 33.48 22.15
C GLY A 41 5.77 32.47 22.60
N PHE A 42 6.75 32.93 23.37
CA PHE A 42 7.77 32.04 23.95
C PHE A 42 7.21 31.29 25.15
N GLN A 43 6.92 30.00 24.96
CA GLN A 43 6.60 29.06 26.06
C GLN A 43 7.84 28.36 26.62
N GLN A 44 8.97 28.40 25.89
CA GLN A 44 10.25 27.83 26.31
C GLN A 44 11.39 28.82 25.99
N PRO A 45 12.27 29.12 26.96
CA PRO A 45 13.41 30.02 26.75
C PRO A 45 14.51 29.37 25.92
N ILE A 46 15.29 30.19 25.22
CA ILE A 46 16.52 29.76 24.55
C ILE A 46 17.56 29.44 25.63
N VAL A 47 18.33 28.36 25.45
CA VAL A 47 19.45 28.05 26.36
C VAL A 47 20.75 28.45 25.68
N ALA A 48 21.52 29.33 26.30
CA ALA A 48 22.76 29.88 25.73
C ALA A 48 23.89 29.91 26.76
N LYS A 49 25.14 29.87 26.29
CA LYS A 49 26.32 30.18 27.08
C LYS A 49 26.40 31.69 27.34
N ARG A 50 27.13 32.11 28.38
CA ARG A 50 27.30 33.54 28.75
C ARG A 50 27.96 34.40 27.67
N ASP A 51 28.68 33.79 26.73
CA ASP A 51 29.26 34.45 25.55
C ASP A 51 28.22 34.76 24.44
N GLY A 52 27.00 34.22 24.55
CA GLY A 52 25.91 34.40 23.59
C GLY A 52 25.65 33.19 22.69
N GLU A 53 26.48 32.15 22.72
CA GLU A 53 26.27 30.99 21.84
C GLU A 53 25.04 30.17 22.27
N VAL A 54 24.11 29.94 21.33
CA VAL A 54 22.91 29.14 21.59
C VAL A 54 23.22 27.64 21.59
N ILE A 55 22.96 27.02 22.73
CA ILE A 55 23.11 25.58 22.96
C ILE A 55 21.83 24.85 22.53
N ALA A 56 20.66 25.33 22.98
CA ALA A 56 19.35 24.79 22.63
C ALA A 56 18.37 25.91 22.27
N GLY A 57 17.51 25.66 21.27
CA GLY A 57 16.59 26.67 20.73
C GLY A 57 17.10 27.42 19.49
N ASN A 58 18.05 26.86 18.73
CA ASN A 58 18.52 27.45 17.46
C ASN A 58 17.37 27.76 16.48
N THR A 59 16.37 26.87 16.36
CA THR A 59 15.19 27.11 15.50
C THR A 59 14.33 28.26 16.03
N ARG A 60 14.19 28.38 17.36
CA ARG A 60 13.47 29.48 18.01
C ARG A 60 14.16 30.82 17.76
N LEU A 61 15.49 30.86 17.84
CA LEU A 61 16.24 32.08 17.50
C LEU A 61 16.06 32.47 16.03
N LYS A 62 16.18 31.51 15.09
CA LYS A 62 15.94 31.76 13.66
C LYS A 62 14.52 32.28 13.39
N ALA A 63 13.51 31.67 14.02
CA ALA A 63 12.12 32.09 13.90
C ALA A 63 11.86 33.47 14.52
N ALA A 64 12.44 33.76 15.69
CA ALA A 64 12.32 35.08 16.31
C ALA A 64 12.91 36.19 15.43
N LYS A 65 14.06 35.92 14.79
CA LYS A 65 14.68 36.84 13.81
C LYS A 65 13.78 37.05 12.59
N SER A 66 13.16 36.01 12.04
CA SER A 66 12.27 36.16 10.88
C SER A 66 10.98 36.92 11.20
N LEU A 67 10.59 36.97 12.47
CA LEU A 67 9.46 37.75 12.98
C LEU A 67 9.81 39.19 13.38
N GLY A 68 11.10 39.58 13.35
CA GLY A 68 11.54 40.90 13.78
C GLY A 68 11.47 41.11 15.30
N ILE A 69 11.48 40.04 16.10
CA ILE A 69 11.50 40.13 17.56
C ILE A 69 12.87 40.64 18.02
N THR A 70 12.88 41.68 18.87
CA THR A 70 14.11 42.34 19.34
C THR A 70 14.64 41.81 20.67
N GLU A 71 13.80 41.18 21.48
CA GLU A 71 14.17 40.60 22.77
C GLU A 71 13.66 39.15 22.89
N VAL A 72 14.51 38.25 23.39
CA VAL A 72 14.20 36.83 23.54
C VAL A 72 14.46 36.37 24.97
N PRO A 73 13.63 35.46 25.52
CA PRO A 73 13.87 34.87 26.83
C PRO A 73 15.01 33.86 26.76
N VAL A 74 16.02 34.05 27.61
CA VAL A 74 17.23 33.23 27.65
C VAL A 74 17.42 32.67 29.06
N VAL A 75 17.75 31.39 29.13
CA VAL A 75 18.35 30.75 30.30
C VAL A 75 19.82 30.56 30.00
N TRP A 76 20.67 31.08 30.89
CA TRP A 76 22.10 30.90 30.75
C TRP A 76 22.52 29.54 31.30
N PHE A 77 23.21 28.75 30.49
CA PHE A 77 23.75 27.47 30.89
C PHE A 77 24.92 27.66 31.86
N ASP A 78 24.84 26.97 33.00
CA ASP A 78 25.87 26.97 34.03
C ASP A 78 26.59 25.62 34.02
N GLY A 79 27.81 25.59 33.50
CA GLY A 79 28.58 24.37 33.27
C GLY A 79 29.78 24.60 32.36
N THR A 80 30.50 23.53 32.05
CA THR A 80 31.64 23.60 31.13
C THR A 80 31.20 23.61 29.67
N ASP A 81 32.07 24.02 28.74
CA ASP A 81 31.81 23.91 27.29
C ASP A 81 31.55 22.46 26.85
N LEU A 82 32.19 21.50 27.53
CA LEU A 82 31.97 20.08 27.29
C LEU A 82 30.54 19.67 27.70
N ASP A 83 30.06 20.15 28.85
CA ASP A 83 28.68 19.89 29.31
C ASP A 83 27.66 20.58 28.41
N ALA A 84 27.95 21.79 27.93
CA ALA A 84 27.09 22.50 26.98
C ALA A 84 26.95 21.71 25.65
N THR A 85 28.07 21.19 25.14
CA THR A 85 28.07 20.33 23.95
C THR A 85 27.29 19.04 24.18
N ALA A 86 27.51 18.37 25.31
CA ALA A 86 26.78 17.16 25.67
C ALA A 86 25.27 17.42 25.80
N TYR A 87 24.89 18.55 26.43
CA TYR A 87 23.50 18.97 26.56
C TYR A 87 22.85 19.27 25.20
N GLN A 88 23.55 19.96 24.29
CA GLN A 88 23.05 20.20 22.93
C GLN A 88 22.74 18.88 22.18
N ILE A 89 23.60 17.88 22.31
CA ILE A 89 23.37 16.57 21.70
C ILE A 89 22.19 15.86 22.37
N ALA A 90 22.14 15.88 23.71
CA ALA A 90 21.08 15.24 24.47
C ALA A 90 19.70 15.85 24.16
N ASP A 91 19.56 17.17 24.17
CA ASP A 91 18.31 17.89 23.85
C ASP A 91 17.80 17.52 22.45
N ASN A 92 18.69 17.44 21.47
CA ASN A 92 18.32 17.02 20.13
C ASN A 92 17.89 15.55 20.06
N LYS A 93 18.61 14.66 20.75
CA LYS A 93 18.43 13.20 20.67
C LYS A 93 17.22 12.71 21.47
N THR A 94 16.90 13.33 22.60
CA THR A 94 15.78 12.91 23.46
C THR A 94 14.44 12.97 22.74
N HIS A 95 14.25 13.96 21.87
CA HIS A 95 13.06 14.08 21.03
C HIS A 95 12.89 12.91 20.05
N GLU A 96 13.97 12.24 19.63
CA GLU A 96 13.91 11.10 18.70
C GLU A 96 13.45 9.80 19.38
N PHE A 97 13.45 9.74 20.72
CA PHE A 97 12.98 8.55 21.46
C PHE A 97 11.47 8.57 21.75
N SER A 98 10.76 9.62 21.35
CA SER A 98 9.33 9.76 21.56
C SER A 98 8.58 9.50 20.25
N THR A 99 7.48 8.75 20.33
CA THR A 99 6.56 8.53 19.21
C THR A 99 5.17 9.05 19.58
N TRP A 100 4.36 9.36 18.58
CA TRP A 100 2.97 9.72 18.80
C TRP A 100 2.12 8.48 19.08
N ASP A 101 1.06 8.66 19.86
CA ASP A 101 -0.11 7.80 19.80
C ASP A 101 -1.02 8.40 18.74
N ASP A 102 -1.01 7.81 17.55
CA ASP A 102 -1.69 8.35 16.38
C ASP A 102 -3.20 8.54 16.62
N GLY A 103 -3.83 7.63 17.38
CA GLY A 103 -5.25 7.71 17.70
C GLY A 103 -5.57 8.88 18.63
N ALA A 104 -4.78 9.05 19.69
CA ALA A 104 -4.93 10.18 20.60
C ALA A 104 -4.59 11.52 19.92
N LEU A 105 -3.55 11.53 19.07
CA LEU A 105 -3.12 12.70 18.31
C LEU A 105 -4.21 13.14 17.32
N ALA A 106 -4.76 12.22 16.53
CA ALA A 106 -5.80 12.51 15.56
C ALA A 106 -7.02 13.16 16.22
N LYS A 107 -7.44 12.63 17.38
CA LYS A 107 -8.55 13.19 18.14
C LYS A 107 -8.30 14.65 18.54
N LEU A 108 -7.13 14.96 19.07
CA LEU A 108 -6.77 16.34 19.47
C LEU A 108 -6.70 17.27 18.26
N LEU A 109 -6.15 16.80 17.14
CA LEU A 109 -6.06 17.59 15.91
C LEU A 109 -7.43 17.85 15.29
N GLU A 110 -8.36 16.90 15.35
CA GLU A 110 -9.75 17.12 14.91
C GLU A 110 -10.50 18.13 15.76
N GLU A 111 -10.33 18.08 17.09
CA GLU A 111 -10.90 19.06 18.02
C GLU A 111 -10.38 20.46 17.69
N LEU A 112 -9.05 20.61 17.50
CA LEU A 112 -8.45 21.89 17.10
C LEU A 112 -8.91 22.34 15.70
N ARG A 113 -9.08 21.42 14.75
CA ARG A 113 -9.58 21.73 13.40
C ARG A 113 -11.02 22.25 13.45
N ALA A 114 -11.88 21.64 14.26
CA ALA A 114 -13.27 22.05 14.41
C ALA A 114 -13.41 23.47 14.98
N GLU A 115 -12.43 23.92 15.76
CA GLU A 115 -12.38 25.27 16.34
C GLU A 115 -11.54 26.27 15.51
N ASP A 116 -11.11 25.92 14.29
CA ASP A 116 -10.22 26.72 13.44
C ASP A 116 -8.92 27.14 14.15
N ALA A 117 -8.38 26.21 14.95
CA ALA A 117 -7.34 26.42 15.92
C ALA A 117 -6.04 25.65 15.58
N LEU A 118 -5.73 25.47 14.29
CA LEU A 118 -4.57 24.71 13.81
C LEU A 118 -3.29 25.54 13.63
N GLU A 119 -3.39 26.87 13.56
CA GLU A 119 -2.21 27.73 13.32
C GLU A 119 -1.10 27.49 14.35
N GLY A 120 0.13 27.22 13.92
CA GLY A 120 1.27 27.04 14.82
C GLY A 120 1.32 25.70 15.58
N VAL A 121 0.40 24.77 15.32
CA VAL A 121 0.43 23.39 15.86
C VAL A 121 1.46 22.52 15.14
N GLY A 122 1.78 22.86 13.88
CA GLY A 122 2.76 22.14 13.07
C GLY A 122 2.18 21.03 12.20
N PHE A 123 0.85 20.93 12.11
CA PHE A 123 0.12 20.04 11.20
C PHE A 123 -0.76 20.87 10.27
N ASN A 124 -0.85 20.45 9.00
CA ASN A 124 -1.83 20.99 8.04
C ASN A 124 -3.01 20.03 7.82
N ASP A 125 -4.09 20.53 7.20
CA ASP A 125 -5.30 19.73 6.95
C ASP A 125 -5.03 18.42 6.20
N GLY A 126 -4.12 18.45 5.22
CA GLY A 126 -3.78 17.27 4.43
C GLY A 126 -2.98 16.22 5.20
N GLU A 127 -2.20 16.61 6.22
CA GLU A 127 -1.52 15.68 7.13
C GLU A 127 -2.50 15.07 8.13
N ILE A 128 -3.46 15.87 8.63
CA ILE A 128 -4.54 15.41 9.51
C ILE A 128 -5.41 14.38 8.78
N ASP A 129 -5.81 14.66 7.54
CA ASP A 129 -6.61 13.74 6.73
C ASP A 129 -5.85 12.42 6.45
N GLN A 130 -4.53 12.47 6.25
CA GLN A 130 -3.71 11.27 6.09
C GLN A 130 -3.67 10.44 7.38
N LEU A 131 -3.48 11.07 8.54
CA LEU A 131 -3.46 10.40 9.84
C LEU A 131 -4.80 9.71 10.11
N LEU A 132 -5.92 10.41 9.87
CA LEU A 132 -7.27 9.86 10.01
C LEU A 132 -7.50 8.69 9.06
N ALA A 133 -7.12 8.82 7.79
CA ALA A 133 -7.28 7.74 6.81
C ALA A 133 -6.43 6.50 7.16
N GLN A 134 -5.24 6.69 7.75
CA GLN A 134 -4.41 5.57 8.24
C GLN A 134 -5.07 4.87 9.42
N LEU A 135 -5.64 5.62 10.37
CA LEU A 135 -6.38 5.06 11.50
C LEU A 135 -7.66 4.35 11.06
N GLU A 136 -8.39 4.90 10.10
CA GLU A 136 -9.56 4.26 9.50
C GLU A 136 -9.18 2.98 8.74
N ALA A 137 -8.07 2.98 8.00
CA ALA A 137 -7.56 1.76 7.36
C ALA A 137 -7.14 0.70 8.39
N ALA A 138 -6.56 1.12 9.52
CA ALA A 138 -6.20 0.22 10.63
C ALA A 138 -7.43 -0.29 11.42
N ASN A 139 -8.49 0.51 11.51
CA ASN A 139 -9.75 0.17 12.22
C ASN A 139 -10.82 -0.46 11.31
N GLY A 140 -10.65 -0.39 9.99
CA GLY A 140 -11.46 -1.16 9.04
C GLY A 140 -11.36 -2.65 9.39
N ALA A 141 -12.45 -3.41 9.23
CA ALA A 141 -12.38 -4.85 9.41
C ALA A 141 -11.19 -5.37 8.60
N ALA A 142 -10.20 -5.96 9.28
CA ALA A 142 -8.99 -6.46 8.64
C ALA A 142 -9.43 -7.29 7.43
N VAL A 143 -8.93 -6.92 6.24
CA VAL A 143 -9.21 -7.66 5.01
C VAL A 143 -8.57 -9.03 5.20
N ASP A 144 -9.40 -10.00 5.58
CA ASP A 144 -8.98 -11.38 5.82
C ASP A 144 -8.82 -12.08 4.48
N ASP A 145 -7.62 -12.01 3.94
CA ASP A 145 -7.30 -12.58 2.64
C ASP A 145 -7.25 -14.12 2.75
N PRO A 146 -8.20 -14.86 2.13
CA PRO A 146 -8.18 -16.31 2.14
C PRO A 146 -7.02 -16.89 1.29
N GLY A 147 -6.29 -16.02 0.58
CA GLY A 147 -5.28 -16.36 -0.39
C GLY A 147 -5.88 -16.68 -1.76
N PRO A 148 -5.03 -17.03 -2.75
CA PRO A 148 -5.48 -17.44 -4.09
C PRO A 148 -6.51 -18.57 -4.04
N GLN A 149 -7.63 -18.43 -4.77
CA GLN A 149 -8.69 -19.43 -4.87
C GLN A 149 -8.50 -20.32 -6.10
N GLU A 150 -9.03 -21.56 -6.06
CA GLU A 150 -9.01 -22.46 -7.22
C GLU A 150 -9.85 -21.84 -8.34
N PRO A 151 -9.28 -21.63 -9.55
CA PRO A 151 -10.06 -21.15 -10.67
C PRO A 151 -11.20 -22.14 -10.97
N PRO A 152 -12.44 -21.68 -11.18
CA PRO A 152 -13.54 -22.58 -11.50
C PRO A 152 -13.26 -23.31 -12.81
N ALA A 153 -13.65 -24.59 -12.88
CA ALA A 153 -13.48 -25.39 -14.10
C ALA A 153 -14.26 -24.83 -15.31
N VAL A 154 -15.32 -24.06 -15.06
CA VAL A 154 -16.10 -23.37 -16.09
C VAL A 154 -16.20 -21.90 -15.70
N ALA A 155 -15.65 -21.04 -16.56
CA ALA A 155 -15.68 -19.59 -16.33
C ALA A 155 -17.08 -19.01 -16.50
N THR A 156 -17.47 -18.16 -15.57
CA THR A 156 -18.60 -17.23 -15.67
C THR A 156 -18.20 -16.00 -16.48
N SER A 157 -16.99 -15.47 -16.25
CA SER A 157 -16.43 -14.35 -17.00
C SER A 157 -16.15 -14.70 -18.46
N ARG A 158 -16.12 -13.68 -19.32
CA ARG A 158 -15.70 -13.77 -20.73
C ARG A 158 -14.84 -12.58 -21.11
N LEU A 159 -14.03 -12.77 -22.14
CA LEU A 159 -13.22 -11.69 -22.71
C LEU A 159 -14.10 -10.48 -23.07
N GLY A 160 -13.68 -9.29 -22.63
CA GLY A 160 -14.40 -8.02 -22.72
C GLY A 160 -15.30 -7.69 -21.52
N ASP A 161 -15.60 -8.67 -20.64
CA ASP A 161 -16.39 -8.43 -19.44
C ASP A 161 -15.60 -7.58 -18.46
N LEU A 162 -16.24 -6.50 -18.00
CA LEU A 162 -15.70 -5.62 -16.97
C LEU A 162 -16.51 -5.79 -15.69
N TRP A 163 -15.81 -6.08 -14.60
CA TRP A 163 -16.34 -6.27 -13.27
C TRP A 163 -15.99 -5.09 -12.36
N LEU A 164 -16.98 -4.67 -11.57
CA LEU A 164 -16.84 -3.68 -10.49
C LEU A 164 -16.76 -4.43 -9.16
N LEU A 165 -15.63 -4.29 -8.49
CA LEU A 165 -15.33 -4.91 -7.19
C LEU A 165 -15.24 -3.76 -6.18
N GLY A 166 -16.39 -3.29 -5.70
CA GLY A 166 -16.44 -2.05 -4.90
C GLY A 166 -15.87 -0.86 -5.67
N LYS A 167 -14.74 -0.33 -5.20
CA LYS A 167 -13.99 0.79 -5.81
C LYS A 167 -13.00 0.35 -6.92
N HIS A 168 -12.76 -0.95 -7.02
CA HIS A 168 -11.86 -1.57 -7.99
C HIS A 168 -12.57 -1.90 -9.30
N ARG A 169 -11.78 -2.03 -10.36
CA ARG A 169 -12.25 -2.50 -11.67
C ARG A 169 -11.35 -3.63 -12.14
N LEU A 170 -11.94 -4.73 -12.58
CA LEU A 170 -11.24 -5.88 -13.14
C LEU A 170 -11.82 -6.19 -14.53
N LEU A 171 -10.99 -6.06 -15.57
CA LEU A 171 -11.37 -6.39 -16.94
C LEU A 171 -10.83 -7.77 -17.31
N CYS A 172 -11.70 -8.63 -17.84
CA CYS A 172 -11.27 -9.81 -18.57
C CYS A 172 -10.80 -9.37 -19.97
N GLY A 173 -9.50 -9.20 -20.18
CA GLY A 173 -8.99 -8.45 -21.34
C GLY A 173 -7.52 -8.70 -21.65
N ASP A 174 -7.04 -8.02 -22.68
CA ASP A 174 -5.66 -8.11 -23.16
C ASP A 174 -4.92 -6.80 -22.89
N SER A 175 -3.90 -6.87 -22.03
CA SER A 175 -3.10 -5.72 -21.60
C SER A 175 -2.20 -5.12 -22.67
N THR A 176 -2.12 -5.75 -23.85
CA THR A 176 -1.45 -5.19 -25.03
C THR A 176 -2.40 -4.37 -25.91
N LYS A 177 -3.71 -4.39 -25.63
CA LYS A 177 -4.72 -3.68 -26.44
C LYS A 177 -5.09 -2.33 -25.82
N PRO A 178 -4.85 -1.21 -26.53
CA PRO A 178 -5.23 0.12 -26.06
C PRO A 178 -6.72 0.26 -25.72
N ASP A 179 -7.61 -0.39 -26.46
CA ASP A 179 -9.07 -0.31 -26.24
C ASP A 179 -9.49 -0.94 -24.90
N ASP A 180 -8.85 -2.03 -24.50
CA ASP A 180 -9.09 -2.70 -23.22
C ASP A 180 -8.61 -1.82 -22.06
N LEU A 181 -7.43 -1.21 -22.19
CA LEU A 181 -6.92 -0.24 -21.22
C LEU A 181 -7.80 1.01 -21.11
N ALA A 182 -8.23 1.57 -22.24
CA ALA A 182 -9.13 2.73 -22.26
C ALA A 182 -10.47 2.42 -21.56
N ARG A 183 -11.03 1.23 -21.81
CA ARG A 183 -12.25 0.75 -21.14
C ARG A 183 -12.05 0.57 -19.63
N LEU A 184 -10.93 -0.03 -19.22
CA LEU A 184 -10.59 -0.23 -17.81
C LEU A 184 -10.32 1.08 -17.07
N MET A 185 -9.69 2.05 -17.71
CA MET A 185 -9.26 3.29 -17.07
C MET A 185 -10.35 4.37 -17.11
N GLN A 186 -11.24 4.37 -18.10
CA GLN A 186 -12.33 5.36 -18.21
C GLN A 186 -11.86 6.82 -18.15
N GLY A 187 -10.68 7.09 -18.69
CA GLY A 187 -10.07 8.43 -18.66
C GLY A 187 -9.33 8.77 -17.36
N ASP A 188 -9.45 7.94 -16.32
CA ASP A 188 -8.62 8.07 -15.12
C ASP A 188 -7.13 7.85 -15.44
N LYS A 189 -6.26 8.37 -14.57
CA LYS A 189 -4.81 8.13 -14.59
C LYS A 189 -4.37 7.39 -13.33
N SER A 190 -3.47 6.42 -13.46
CA SER A 190 -2.87 5.75 -12.31
C SER A 190 -1.69 6.55 -11.74
N ALA A 191 -1.62 6.58 -10.41
CA ALA A 191 -0.49 7.14 -9.66
C ALA A 191 0.65 6.12 -9.53
N LEU A 192 0.36 4.83 -9.68
CA LEU A 192 1.33 3.73 -9.60
C LEU A 192 1.05 2.70 -10.69
N PHE A 193 2.12 2.21 -11.32
CA PHE A 193 2.10 1.06 -12.21
C PHE A 193 2.98 -0.03 -11.60
N SER A 194 2.36 -1.05 -11.01
CA SER A 194 3.06 -2.19 -10.42
C SER A 194 2.48 -3.46 -10.99
N THR A 195 3.32 -4.40 -11.42
CA THR A 195 2.84 -5.59 -12.14
C THR A 195 3.80 -6.78 -12.17
N ASP A 196 3.24 -7.95 -12.45
CA ASP A 196 3.92 -9.26 -12.54
C ASP A 196 3.61 -9.95 -13.89
N PRO A 197 4.24 -9.52 -15.01
CA PRO A 197 4.03 -10.10 -16.33
C PRO A 197 4.47 -11.58 -16.41
N PRO A 198 4.04 -12.32 -17.44
CA PRO A 198 4.60 -13.64 -17.74
C PRO A 198 6.12 -13.58 -17.93
N TYR A 199 6.85 -14.50 -17.29
CA TYR A 199 8.32 -14.49 -17.30
C TYR A 199 8.93 -15.16 -18.54
N CYS A 200 8.14 -15.86 -19.36
CA CYS A 200 8.59 -16.57 -20.57
C CYS A 200 9.80 -17.47 -20.31
N VAL A 201 9.77 -18.20 -19.19
CA VAL A 201 10.79 -19.18 -18.78
C VAL A 201 10.15 -20.56 -18.74
N ASP A 202 9.81 -21.09 -19.92
CA ASP A 202 9.22 -22.43 -20.20
C ASP A 202 8.80 -23.25 -18.95
N TYR A 203 7.57 -23.04 -18.48
CA TYR A 203 6.97 -23.86 -17.42
C TYR A 203 6.33 -25.15 -17.94
N THR A 204 6.18 -25.26 -19.26
CA THR A 204 5.29 -26.21 -19.95
C THR A 204 5.79 -27.66 -19.99
N GLY A 205 6.97 -27.97 -19.47
CA GLY A 205 7.26 -29.33 -19.03
C GLY A 205 7.29 -30.43 -20.10
N ASN A 206 7.37 -30.09 -21.39
CA ASN A 206 7.44 -31.08 -22.46
C ASN A 206 8.71 -31.96 -22.38
N ASP A 207 9.75 -31.52 -21.68
CA ASP A 207 11.00 -32.27 -21.45
C ASP A 207 11.25 -32.54 -19.95
N ARG A 208 10.22 -32.97 -19.20
CA ARG A 208 10.39 -33.31 -17.76
C ARG A 208 11.09 -34.66 -17.59
N PRO A 209 12.21 -34.74 -16.83
CA PRO A 209 12.80 -36.02 -16.49
C PRO A 209 11.82 -36.84 -15.64
N ILE A 210 11.55 -38.06 -16.10
CA ILE A 210 10.74 -39.04 -15.39
C ILE A 210 11.58 -39.59 -14.24
N HIS A 211 11.06 -39.53 -13.01
CA HIS A 211 11.66 -40.18 -11.85
C HIS A 211 10.70 -41.25 -11.33
N ASN A 212 11.16 -42.50 -11.29
CA ASN A 212 10.36 -43.67 -10.86
C ASN A 212 9.00 -43.78 -11.59
N GLY A 213 8.97 -43.56 -12.90
CA GLY A 213 7.75 -43.68 -13.71
C GLY A 213 6.71 -42.59 -13.47
N LYS A 214 7.04 -41.53 -12.73
CA LYS A 214 6.17 -40.35 -12.55
C LYS A 214 6.88 -39.10 -13.07
N ALA A 215 6.15 -38.27 -13.83
CA ALA A 215 6.60 -36.92 -14.15
C ALA A 215 6.76 -36.13 -12.83
N SER A 216 7.86 -35.39 -12.69
CA SER A 216 8.09 -34.52 -11.55
C SER A 216 7.32 -33.19 -11.72
N GLY A 217 6.70 -32.68 -10.65
CA GLY A 217 5.94 -31.42 -10.64
C GLY A 217 4.43 -31.56 -10.93
N LYS A 218 3.65 -30.54 -10.57
CA LYS A 218 2.22 -30.45 -10.91
C LYS A 218 2.06 -30.06 -12.39
N ASP A 219 1.23 -30.78 -13.13
CA ASP A 219 0.84 -30.40 -14.50
C ASP A 219 -0.32 -29.41 -14.43
N TRP A 220 -0.05 -28.16 -14.81
CA TRP A 220 -1.04 -27.08 -14.81
C TRP A 220 -1.70 -26.87 -16.18
N SER A 221 -1.35 -27.65 -17.21
CA SER A 221 -1.81 -27.47 -18.60
C SER A 221 -3.34 -27.50 -18.77
N HIS A 222 -4.05 -28.13 -17.83
CA HIS A 222 -5.51 -28.20 -17.78
C HIS A 222 -6.18 -26.94 -17.18
N VAL A 223 -5.43 -26.08 -16.47
CA VAL A 223 -5.93 -24.86 -15.80
C VAL A 223 -5.25 -23.58 -16.33
N TYR A 224 -3.99 -23.70 -16.74
CA TYR A 224 -3.11 -22.62 -17.20
C TYR A 224 -2.65 -22.91 -18.62
N ARG A 225 -3.17 -22.15 -19.59
CA ARG A 225 -2.59 -22.08 -20.94
C ARG A 225 -1.71 -20.84 -20.98
N GLU A 226 -0.41 -21.04 -20.87
CA GLU A 226 0.55 -19.96 -21.07
C GLU A 226 0.34 -19.39 -22.47
N VAL A 227 0.18 -18.08 -22.58
CA VAL A 227 0.19 -17.41 -23.88
C VAL A 227 1.57 -17.66 -24.47
N ASP A 228 1.62 -18.19 -25.70
CA ASP A 228 2.88 -18.42 -26.41
C ASP A 228 3.50 -17.06 -26.77
N ILE A 229 4.28 -16.50 -25.84
CA ILE A 229 5.03 -15.27 -26.00
C ILE A 229 6.40 -15.63 -26.56
N LYS A 230 6.52 -15.57 -27.89
CA LYS A 230 7.76 -15.90 -28.61
C LYS A 230 8.83 -14.82 -28.49
N ASP A 231 8.40 -13.57 -28.34
CA ASP A 231 9.26 -12.40 -28.21
C ASP A 231 8.78 -11.57 -27.03
N LEU A 232 9.45 -11.74 -25.88
CA LEU A 232 9.14 -10.98 -24.67
C LEU A 232 9.37 -9.48 -24.86
N GLY A 233 10.37 -9.08 -25.67
CA GLY A 233 10.68 -7.67 -25.89
C GLY A 233 9.55 -6.95 -26.62
N ALA A 234 9.07 -7.54 -27.72
CA ALA A 234 7.93 -7.02 -28.47
C ALA A 234 6.63 -7.05 -27.65
N PHE A 235 6.43 -8.09 -26.85
CA PHE A 235 5.29 -8.19 -25.93
C PHE A 235 5.30 -7.05 -24.89
N MET A 236 6.42 -6.86 -24.19
CA MET A 236 6.56 -5.79 -23.19
C MET A 236 6.45 -4.40 -23.84
N ASP A 237 6.92 -4.22 -25.08
CA ASP A 237 6.74 -2.98 -25.81
C ASP A 237 5.25 -2.67 -26.05
N GLY A 238 4.46 -3.68 -26.41
CA GLY A 238 3.00 -3.55 -26.55
C GLY A 238 2.31 -3.20 -25.24
N VAL A 239 2.72 -3.84 -24.13
CA VAL A 239 2.21 -3.54 -22.79
C VAL A 239 2.50 -2.10 -22.39
N PHE A 240 3.75 -1.64 -22.52
CA PHE A 240 4.11 -0.26 -22.16
C PHE A 240 3.42 0.76 -23.07
N ALA A 241 3.34 0.51 -24.37
CA ALA A 241 2.63 1.38 -25.31
C ALA A 241 1.14 1.53 -24.94
N ALA A 242 0.49 0.46 -24.48
CA ALA A 242 -0.91 0.49 -24.07
C ALA A 242 -1.10 1.09 -22.66
N CYS A 243 -0.22 0.81 -21.70
CA CYS A 243 -0.40 1.16 -20.29
C CYS A 243 0.10 2.56 -19.92
N LEU A 244 1.27 2.97 -20.42
CA LEU A 244 1.89 4.26 -20.06
C LEU A 244 1.00 5.48 -20.36
N PRO A 245 0.20 5.52 -21.44
CA PRO A 245 -0.76 6.61 -21.68
C PRO A 245 -1.83 6.74 -20.59
N HIS A 246 -1.98 5.76 -19.69
CA HIS A 246 -2.91 5.81 -18.58
C HIS A 246 -2.26 6.02 -17.21
N ALA A 247 -0.94 6.22 -17.16
CA ALA A 247 -0.24 6.63 -15.95
C ALA A 247 -0.05 8.15 -15.92
N ILE A 248 0.08 8.73 -14.72
CA ILE A 248 0.63 10.09 -14.59
C ILE A 248 2.13 10.08 -14.95
N ASP A 249 2.68 11.22 -15.35
CA ASP A 249 4.08 11.29 -15.78
C ASP A 249 5.06 10.90 -14.66
N SER A 250 4.73 11.21 -13.41
CA SER A 250 5.51 10.86 -12.22
C SER A 250 5.14 9.50 -11.62
N ALA A 251 4.43 8.62 -12.34
CA ALA A 251 4.08 7.31 -11.82
C ALA A 251 5.34 6.44 -11.67
N PRO A 252 5.60 5.85 -10.49
CA PRO A 252 6.60 4.82 -10.37
C PRO A 252 6.13 3.54 -11.07
N ILE A 253 7.10 2.81 -11.63
CA ILE A 253 6.89 1.61 -12.41
C ILE A 253 7.67 0.46 -11.75
N TYR A 254 6.96 -0.60 -11.35
CA TYR A 254 7.49 -1.82 -10.78
C TYR A 254 7.14 -3.00 -11.68
N VAL A 255 8.15 -3.73 -12.17
CA VAL A 255 7.97 -4.88 -13.05
C VAL A 255 8.73 -6.08 -12.52
N TRP A 256 8.00 -7.01 -11.91
CA TRP A 256 8.53 -8.31 -11.50
C TRP A 256 8.88 -9.15 -12.72
N HIS A 257 10.01 -9.86 -12.68
CA HIS A 257 10.47 -10.68 -13.81
C HIS A 257 11.41 -11.79 -13.34
N ALA A 258 11.64 -12.80 -14.19
CA ALA A 258 12.74 -13.73 -13.98
C ALA A 258 14.08 -13.03 -14.22
N HIS A 259 15.10 -13.32 -13.40
CA HIS A 259 16.42 -12.66 -13.51
C HIS A 259 17.03 -12.71 -14.92
N VAL A 260 16.85 -13.82 -15.64
CA VAL A 260 17.34 -13.98 -17.02
C VAL A 260 16.71 -12.99 -18.01
N GLN A 261 15.53 -12.43 -17.70
CA GLN A 261 14.84 -11.44 -18.52
C GLN A 261 15.24 -10.00 -18.20
N GLN A 262 16.09 -9.76 -17.19
CA GLN A 262 16.53 -8.41 -16.81
C GLN A 262 17.06 -7.59 -18.00
N PRO A 263 17.87 -8.12 -18.95
CA PRO A 263 18.30 -7.35 -20.12
C PRO A 263 17.13 -6.94 -21.03
N THR A 264 16.15 -7.82 -21.23
CA THR A 264 14.97 -7.56 -22.05
C THR A 264 14.10 -6.47 -21.42
N ILE A 265 13.85 -6.56 -20.11
CA ILE A 265 13.08 -5.55 -19.36
C ILE A 265 13.81 -4.20 -19.36
N ALA A 266 15.13 -4.19 -19.13
CA ALA A 266 15.93 -2.96 -19.15
C ALA A 266 15.89 -2.27 -20.53
N ALA A 267 16.00 -3.05 -21.61
CA ALA A 267 15.91 -2.52 -22.97
C ALA A 267 14.50 -1.96 -23.28
N ALA A 268 13.44 -2.59 -22.78
CA ALA A 268 12.08 -2.06 -22.92
C ALA A 268 11.91 -0.73 -22.14
N PHE A 269 12.44 -0.62 -20.91
CA PHE A 269 12.45 0.65 -20.18
C PHE A 269 13.11 1.76 -21.00
N GLU A 270 14.29 1.49 -21.59
CA GLU A 270 15.01 2.47 -22.40
C GLU A 270 14.21 2.91 -23.63
N ARG A 271 13.65 1.98 -24.40
CA ARG A 271 12.84 2.29 -25.60
C ARG A 271 11.61 3.14 -25.30
N HIS A 272 11.02 2.99 -24.12
CA HIS A 272 9.83 3.74 -23.69
C HIS A 272 10.15 5.01 -22.90
N GLY A 273 11.41 5.47 -22.91
CA GLY A 273 11.82 6.71 -22.24
C GLY A 273 11.76 6.63 -20.71
N LEU A 274 11.81 5.42 -20.16
CA LEU A 274 11.85 5.17 -18.73
C LEU A 274 13.30 5.13 -18.23
N LEU A 275 13.50 5.56 -17.00
CA LEU A 275 14.70 5.34 -16.22
C LEU A 275 14.50 4.05 -15.44
N LEU A 276 15.33 3.03 -15.69
CA LEU A 276 15.53 1.93 -14.75
C LEU A 276 16.40 2.45 -13.61
N HIS A 277 15.83 2.71 -12.45
CA HIS A 277 16.55 3.30 -11.33
C HIS A 277 17.29 2.24 -10.52
N GLN A 278 16.58 1.19 -10.12
CA GLN A 278 17.10 0.13 -9.26
C GLN A 278 16.47 -1.21 -9.59
N VAL A 279 17.11 -2.27 -9.13
CA VAL A 279 16.54 -3.62 -9.09
C VAL A 279 16.27 -3.97 -7.64
N ILE A 280 15.02 -4.24 -7.34
CA ILE A 280 14.56 -4.74 -6.04
C ILE A 280 14.59 -6.26 -6.08
N VAL A 281 14.94 -6.91 -4.97
CA VAL A 281 15.06 -8.36 -4.84
C VAL A 281 14.13 -8.82 -3.74
N TRP A 282 13.08 -9.55 -4.10
CA TRP A 282 12.29 -10.29 -3.12
C TRP A 282 12.96 -11.62 -2.82
N VAL A 283 13.38 -11.82 -1.57
CA VAL A 283 13.89 -13.09 -1.04
C VAL A 283 12.73 -13.92 -0.53
N LYS A 284 12.56 -15.09 -1.14
CA LYS A 284 11.53 -16.06 -0.78
C LYS A 284 11.92 -16.80 0.51
N PRO A 285 10.98 -17.18 1.38
CA PRO A 285 11.27 -17.95 2.59
C PRO A 285 11.93 -19.30 2.28
N ALA A 286 11.59 -19.92 1.15
CA ALA A 286 12.17 -21.19 0.70
C ALA A 286 12.61 -21.13 -0.76
N ALA A 287 13.76 -21.73 -1.08
CA ALA A 287 14.23 -21.85 -2.45
C ALA A 287 13.31 -22.76 -3.28
N THR A 288 13.10 -22.43 -4.56
CA THR A 288 12.36 -23.26 -5.49
C THR A 288 13.09 -24.60 -5.71
N PHE A 289 12.33 -25.64 -6.00
CA PHE A 289 12.88 -26.95 -6.37
C PHE A 289 12.90 -27.03 -7.90
N GLY A 290 14.01 -27.48 -8.48
CA GLY A 290 14.18 -27.61 -9.93
C GLY A 290 15.58 -28.07 -10.31
N HIS A 291 15.80 -28.37 -11.58
CA HIS A 291 17.07 -28.85 -12.14
C HIS A 291 18.07 -27.70 -12.38
N CYS A 292 18.37 -26.93 -11.34
CA CYS A 292 19.31 -25.81 -11.38
C CYS A 292 20.51 -26.09 -10.47
N PHE A 293 21.72 -25.65 -10.88
CA PHE A 293 22.94 -25.79 -10.05
C PHE A 293 22.81 -25.05 -8.72
N TYR A 294 22.25 -23.84 -8.75
CA TYR A 294 21.88 -23.07 -7.56
C TYR A 294 20.38 -22.84 -7.57
N ARG A 295 19.74 -23.15 -6.44
CA ARG A 295 18.29 -23.03 -6.30
C ARG A 295 17.89 -21.57 -6.16
N TRP A 296 16.95 -21.12 -6.99
CA TRP A 296 16.41 -19.76 -6.90
C TRP A 296 15.68 -19.55 -5.57
N LYS A 297 16.16 -18.61 -4.76
CA LYS A 297 15.50 -18.16 -3.51
C LYS A 297 15.06 -16.69 -3.62
N HIS A 298 15.06 -16.12 -4.82
CA HIS A 298 14.66 -14.74 -5.00
C HIS A 298 13.99 -14.49 -6.34
N GLU A 299 13.31 -13.35 -6.45
CA GLU A 299 12.80 -12.78 -7.69
C GLU A 299 13.18 -11.29 -7.77
N PRO A 300 13.71 -10.81 -8.90
CA PRO A 300 13.95 -9.39 -9.13
C PRO A 300 12.69 -8.63 -9.57
N CYS A 301 12.69 -7.34 -9.27
CA CYS A 301 11.73 -6.35 -9.76
C CYS A 301 12.50 -5.14 -10.30
N ALA A 302 12.23 -4.80 -11.56
CA ALA A 302 12.74 -3.58 -12.16
C ALA A 302 11.92 -2.41 -11.62
N PHE A 303 12.59 -1.46 -10.96
CA PHE A 303 11.97 -0.25 -10.42
C PHE A 303 12.48 0.99 -11.16
N GLY A 304 11.56 1.87 -11.56
CA GLY A 304 11.89 3.06 -12.31
C GLY A 304 10.71 3.99 -12.52
N TRP A 305 10.88 4.97 -13.41
CA TRP A 305 9.87 5.98 -13.75
C TRP A 305 10.20 6.66 -15.08
N LYS A 306 9.30 7.49 -15.61
CA LYS A 306 9.54 8.27 -16.83
C LYS A 306 10.70 9.26 -16.62
N ARG A 307 11.67 9.30 -17.54
CA ARG A 307 12.84 10.20 -17.41
C ARG A 307 12.41 11.65 -17.20
N GLY A 308 13.07 12.33 -16.28
CA GLY A 308 12.75 13.71 -15.88
C GLY A 308 11.59 13.88 -14.90
N HIS A 309 10.83 12.82 -14.59
CA HIS A 309 9.62 12.88 -13.77
C HIS A 309 9.75 11.98 -12.53
N ARG A 310 10.72 12.31 -11.66
CA ARG A 310 10.96 11.52 -10.45
C ARG A 310 9.70 11.49 -9.56
N PRO A 311 9.22 10.30 -9.14
CA PRO A 311 8.09 10.19 -8.23
C PRO A 311 8.43 10.75 -6.86
N GLU A 312 7.42 11.29 -6.17
CA GLU A 312 7.48 11.46 -4.72
C GLU A 312 7.57 10.09 -4.04
N HIS A 313 8.25 10.03 -2.91
CA HIS A 313 8.33 8.83 -2.09
C HIS A 313 8.04 9.17 -0.63
N GLY A 314 7.48 8.21 0.09
CA GLY A 314 7.20 8.31 1.51
C GLY A 314 8.45 8.42 2.37
N HIS A 315 8.23 8.46 3.68
CA HIS A 315 9.28 8.54 4.70
C HIS A 315 9.78 7.14 5.07
N GLY A 316 11.09 7.01 5.33
CA GLY A 316 11.73 5.77 5.79
C GLY A 316 12.90 5.31 4.92
N ALA A 317 13.76 4.45 5.48
CA ALA A 317 14.84 3.82 4.75
C ALA A 317 14.33 2.50 4.14
N LEU A 318 14.12 2.47 2.82
CA LEU A 318 13.81 1.24 2.10
C LEU A 318 15.10 0.64 1.55
N GLU A 319 15.29 -0.64 1.81
CA GLU A 319 16.37 -1.41 1.21
C GLU A 319 15.89 -2.09 -0.07
N THR A 320 16.82 -2.37 -0.99
CA THR A 320 16.50 -3.05 -2.26
C THR A 320 16.27 -4.54 -2.08
N VAL A 321 16.41 -5.10 -0.87
CA VAL A 321 16.21 -6.52 -0.58
C VAL A 321 15.03 -6.67 0.37
N TRP A 322 14.01 -7.39 -0.05
CA TRP A 322 12.79 -7.60 0.71
C TRP A 322 12.67 -9.06 1.11
N GLU A 323 12.80 -9.35 2.39
CA GLU A 323 12.57 -10.69 2.95
C GLU A 323 11.10 -10.83 3.33
N LEU A 324 10.30 -11.40 2.42
CA LEU A 324 8.85 -11.49 2.58
C LEU A 324 8.40 -12.94 2.44
N ASP A 325 7.52 -13.38 3.34
CA ASP A 325 6.82 -14.65 3.24
C ASP A 325 5.40 -14.49 2.65
N TRP A 326 4.60 -15.55 2.67
CA TRP A 326 3.20 -15.50 2.26
C TRP A 326 2.28 -15.48 3.49
N ASP A 327 2.39 -14.40 4.27
CA ASP A 327 1.57 -14.15 5.46
C ASP A 327 1.68 -15.32 6.48
N GLY A 328 2.92 -15.64 6.85
CA GLY A 328 3.25 -16.74 7.77
C GLY A 328 3.34 -18.13 7.12
N LYS A 329 3.14 -18.23 5.80
CA LYS A 329 3.32 -19.47 5.04
C LYS A 329 4.64 -19.46 4.29
N ALA A 330 5.35 -20.58 4.34
CA ALA A 330 6.59 -20.76 3.59
C ALA A 330 6.37 -20.88 2.06
N ARG A 331 5.16 -21.26 1.62
CA ARG A 331 4.76 -21.41 0.19
C ARG A 331 3.23 -21.33 0.03
N VAL A 332 2.77 -20.85 -1.12
CA VAL A 332 1.38 -21.03 -1.59
C VAL A 332 1.34 -22.27 -2.48
N THR A 333 0.56 -23.29 -2.13
CA THR A 333 0.74 -24.64 -2.70
C THR A 333 -0.41 -25.16 -3.56
N THR A 334 -1.51 -24.43 -3.76
CA THR A 334 -2.73 -25.11 -4.24
C THR A 334 -3.41 -24.54 -5.48
N PHE A 335 -3.43 -23.22 -5.74
CA PHE A 335 -4.47 -22.68 -6.64
C PHE A 335 -4.00 -21.71 -7.75
N HIS A 336 -2.75 -21.25 -7.74
CA HIS A 336 -2.14 -20.51 -8.84
C HIS A 336 -0.61 -20.74 -8.82
N PRO A 337 0.05 -20.99 -9.97
CA PRO A 337 1.45 -21.39 -10.01
C PRO A 337 2.43 -20.30 -9.54
N THR A 338 2.08 -19.02 -9.74
CA THR A 338 2.98 -17.87 -9.53
C THR A 338 2.38 -16.76 -8.65
N SER A 339 1.55 -17.09 -7.65
CA SER A 339 0.98 -16.04 -6.78
C SER A 339 2.02 -15.32 -5.91
N LYS A 340 2.06 -14.00 -6.04
CA LYS A 340 2.84 -13.09 -5.20
C LYS A 340 2.14 -12.82 -3.86
N PRO A 341 2.89 -12.66 -2.75
CA PRO A 341 2.33 -12.19 -1.49
C PRO A 341 1.76 -10.77 -1.66
N THR A 342 0.73 -10.41 -0.90
CA THR A 342 0.12 -9.07 -1.02
C THR A 342 1.11 -7.95 -0.69
N ARG A 343 2.01 -8.21 0.28
CA ARG A 343 3.01 -7.24 0.75
C ARG A 343 3.93 -6.67 -0.33
N VAL A 344 4.29 -7.43 -1.38
CA VAL A 344 5.13 -6.89 -2.47
C VAL A 344 4.44 -5.76 -3.26
N PHE A 345 3.11 -5.72 -3.23
CA PHE A 345 2.31 -4.67 -3.86
C PHE A 345 1.90 -3.57 -2.87
N GLU A 346 1.76 -3.91 -1.59
CA GLU A 346 1.49 -2.93 -0.53
C GLU A 346 2.64 -1.92 -0.37
N ILE A 347 3.90 -2.38 -0.41
CA ILE A 347 5.07 -1.51 -0.23
C ILE A 347 5.09 -0.37 -1.28
N PRO A 348 5.01 -0.61 -2.60
CA PRO A 348 4.92 0.48 -3.58
C PRO A 348 3.74 1.44 -3.33
N MET A 349 2.59 0.95 -2.87
CA MET A 349 1.42 1.79 -2.59
C MET A 349 1.67 2.70 -1.38
N GLU A 350 2.24 2.20 -0.31
CA GLU A 350 2.59 2.99 0.88
C GLU A 350 3.59 4.09 0.54
N GLN A 351 4.51 3.81 -0.38
CA GLN A 351 5.59 4.72 -0.71
C GLN A 351 5.19 5.81 -1.70
N HIS A 352 4.30 5.51 -2.63
CA HIS A 352 4.09 6.40 -3.78
C HIS A 352 2.64 6.86 -3.96
N THR A 353 1.72 6.41 -3.11
CA THR A 353 0.29 6.70 -3.28
C THR A 353 -0.38 7.02 -1.96
N LYS A 354 -1.55 7.67 -2.04
CA LYS A 354 -2.45 7.99 -0.94
C LYS A 354 -3.73 7.15 -1.03
N PRO A 355 -4.50 7.01 0.06
CA PRO A 355 -5.85 6.45 -0.01
C PRO A 355 -6.68 7.12 -1.12
N GLY A 356 -7.41 6.33 -1.89
CA GLY A 356 -8.18 6.79 -3.05
C GLY A 356 -7.41 6.86 -4.37
N ASP A 357 -6.07 6.85 -4.36
CA ASP A 357 -5.28 6.84 -5.59
C ASP A 357 -5.49 5.58 -6.41
N ILE A 358 -5.25 5.69 -7.71
CA ILE A 358 -5.41 4.60 -8.66
C ILE A 358 -4.08 3.88 -8.88
N VAL A 359 -4.12 2.54 -8.80
CA VAL A 359 -3.01 1.66 -9.12
C VAL A 359 -3.37 0.80 -10.33
N LEU A 360 -2.46 0.71 -11.30
CA LEU A 360 -2.64 -0.07 -12.53
C LEU A 360 -1.94 -1.43 -12.39
N GLU A 361 -2.69 -2.51 -12.64
CA GLU A 361 -2.23 -3.90 -12.64
C GLU A 361 -2.63 -4.60 -13.96
N PRO A 362 -1.75 -4.63 -14.97
CA PRO A 362 -2.05 -5.29 -16.24
C PRO A 362 -2.03 -6.82 -16.22
N PHE A 363 -1.55 -7.48 -15.16
CA PHE A 363 -1.42 -8.94 -15.08
C PHE A 363 -1.92 -9.44 -13.72
N SER A 364 -3.23 -9.31 -13.51
CA SER A 364 -3.86 -9.49 -12.20
C SER A 364 -3.73 -10.91 -11.65
N GLY A 365 -3.75 -11.96 -12.49
CA GLY A 365 -3.64 -13.36 -12.06
C GLY A 365 -4.63 -13.68 -10.94
N SER A 366 -4.11 -14.07 -9.78
CA SER A 366 -4.91 -14.39 -8.58
C SER A 366 -5.45 -13.18 -7.79
N GLY A 367 -5.26 -11.95 -8.29
CA GLY A 367 -5.78 -10.73 -7.68
C GLY A 367 -5.01 -10.22 -6.46
N SER A 368 -3.73 -10.56 -6.29
CA SER A 368 -2.95 -10.12 -5.12
C SER A 368 -2.88 -8.58 -5.00
N GLN A 369 -2.69 -7.86 -6.11
CA GLN A 369 -2.68 -6.39 -6.08
C GLN A 369 -4.09 -5.78 -5.84
N LEU A 370 -5.17 -6.49 -6.18
CA LEU A 370 -6.54 -6.09 -5.82
C LEU A 370 -6.72 -6.12 -4.29
N ILE A 371 -6.28 -7.19 -3.64
CA ILE A 371 -6.34 -7.33 -2.18
C ILE A 371 -5.45 -6.29 -1.48
N ALA A 372 -4.22 -6.09 -1.96
CA ALA A 372 -3.31 -5.07 -1.44
C ALA A 372 -3.94 -3.67 -1.52
N ALA A 373 -4.55 -3.34 -2.67
CA ALA A 373 -5.23 -2.07 -2.84
C ALA A 373 -6.47 -1.93 -1.93
N GLU A 374 -7.21 -3.01 -1.69
CA GLU A 374 -8.34 -2.98 -0.76
C GLU A 374 -7.87 -2.69 0.67
N LYS A 375 -6.86 -3.45 1.17
CA LYS A 375 -6.24 -3.27 2.49
C LYS A 375 -5.78 -1.83 2.74
N LEU A 376 -5.18 -1.21 1.72
CA LEU A 376 -4.62 0.14 1.81
C LEU A 376 -5.57 1.24 1.31
N SER A 377 -6.84 0.92 1.05
CA SER A 377 -7.82 1.89 0.56
C SER A 377 -7.47 2.59 -0.76
N ARG A 378 -6.73 1.93 -1.66
CA ARG A 378 -6.46 2.38 -3.05
C ARG A 378 -7.49 1.81 -4.03
N ARG A 379 -7.56 2.37 -5.24
CA ARG A 379 -8.41 1.88 -6.33
C ARG A 379 -7.58 1.12 -7.35
N CYS A 380 -7.71 -0.19 -7.37
CA CYS A 380 -7.04 -1.02 -8.37
C CYS A 380 -7.81 -1.03 -9.70
N ARG A 381 -7.07 -0.85 -10.80
CA ARG A 381 -7.52 -1.02 -12.18
C ARG A 381 -6.73 -2.20 -12.74
N ALA A 382 -7.39 -3.34 -12.82
CA ALA A 382 -6.75 -4.63 -13.09
C ALA A 382 -7.22 -5.23 -14.42
N ILE A 383 -6.31 -5.88 -15.15
CA ILE A 383 -6.61 -6.73 -16.32
C ILE A 383 -6.15 -8.16 -16.05
N GLU A 384 -6.94 -9.13 -16.47
CA GLU A 384 -6.55 -10.54 -16.55
C GLU A 384 -7.12 -11.16 -17.84
N LEU A 385 -6.28 -11.88 -18.59
CA LEU A 385 -6.68 -12.44 -19.88
C LEU A 385 -7.53 -13.71 -19.73
N SER A 386 -7.20 -14.55 -18.75
CA SER A 386 -7.88 -15.82 -18.52
C SER A 386 -9.20 -15.62 -17.77
N PRO A 387 -10.35 -16.01 -18.36
CA PRO A 387 -11.63 -15.85 -17.69
C PRO A 387 -11.74 -16.63 -16.36
N THR A 388 -11.07 -17.77 -16.23
CA THR A 388 -11.08 -18.56 -14.97
C THR A 388 -10.28 -17.87 -13.86
N PHE A 389 -9.18 -17.18 -14.19
CA PHE A 389 -8.43 -16.40 -13.20
C PHE A 389 -9.16 -15.12 -12.81
N VAL A 390 -9.89 -14.48 -13.74
CA VAL A 390 -10.81 -13.37 -13.40
C VAL A 390 -11.81 -13.81 -12.34
N ASP A 391 -12.48 -14.95 -12.54
CA ASP A 391 -13.45 -15.47 -11.58
C ASP A 391 -12.80 -15.82 -10.23
N GLY A 392 -11.60 -16.41 -10.23
CA GLY A 392 -10.86 -16.71 -9.01
C GLY A 392 -10.44 -15.46 -8.23
N ALA A 393 -10.03 -14.39 -8.92
CA ALA A 393 -9.71 -13.10 -8.32
C ALA A 393 -10.95 -12.41 -7.74
N ILE A 394 -12.09 -12.50 -8.43
CA ILE A 394 -13.39 -12.01 -7.94
C ILE A 394 -13.77 -12.74 -6.66
N ASP A 395 -13.70 -14.07 -6.65
CA ASP A 395 -14.08 -14.87 -5.49
C ASP A 395 -13.18 -14.58 -4.28
N ARG A 396 -11.85 -14.49 -4.48
CA ARG A 396 -10.90 -14.07 -3.44
C ARG A 396 -11.29 -12.72 -2.83
N TRP A 397 -11.57 -11.71 -3.67
CA TRP A 397 -11.94 -10.38 -3.18
C TRP A 397 -13.29 -10.38 -2.46
N GLN A 398 -14.29 -11.11 -2.97
CA GLN A 398 -15.60 -11.21 -2.31
C GLN A 398 -15.51 -11.88 -0.94
N GLN A 399 -14.71 -12.94 -0.81
CA GLN A 399 -14.46 -13.60 0.47
C GLN A 399 -13.72 -12.68 1.44
N ALA A 400 -12.69 -11.98 0.96
CA ALA A 400 -11.87 -11.10 1.80
C ALA A 400 -12.62 -9.85 2.31
N THR A 401 -13.64 -9.39 1.58
CA THR A 401 -14.38 -8.15 1.89
C THR A 401 -15.81 -8.36 2.34
N GLY A 402 -16.39 -9.55 2.12
CA GLY A 402 -17.82 -9.82 2.27
C GLY A 402 -18.72 -9.10 1.24
N GLN A 403 -18.14 -8.37 0.28
CA GLN A 403 -18.89 -7.64 -0.74
C GLN A 403 -19.20 -8.51 -1.97
N GLN A 404 -19.98 -7.98 -2.91
CA GLN A 404 -20.39 -8.69 -4.13
C GLN A 404 -19.92 -7.93 -5.38
N ALA A 405 -19.22 -8.61 -6.28
CA ALA A 405 -18.79 -8.03 -7.54
C ALA A 405 -19.98 -7.89 -8.49
N ARG A 406 -19.93 -6.88 -9.37
CA ARG A 406 -20.98 -6.60 -10.36
C ARG A 406 -20.39 -6.55 -11.75
N SER A 407 -20.89 -7.39 -12.65
CA SER A 407 -20.57 -7.28 -14.07
C SER A 407 -21.30 -6.09 -14.70
N THR A 408 -20.61 -5.35 -15.55
CA THR A 408 -21.20 -4.28 -16.38
C THR A 408 -21.82 -4.81 -17.68
N ALA A 409 -21.64 -6.09 -17.98
CA ALA A 409 -22.28 -6.72 -19.13
C ALA A 409 -23.79 -6.89 -18.88
N PRO A 410 -24.63 -6.76 -19.93
CA PRO A 410 -26.06 -7.00 -19.78
C PRO A 410 -26.32 -8.43 -19.27
N ARG A 411 -27.17 -8.54 -18.23
CA ARG A 411 -27.59 -9.81 -17.62
C ARG A 411 -28.07 -10.76 -18.72
N ARG A 412 -27.30 -11.84 -18.96
CA ARG A 412 -27.74 -12.90 -19.86
C ARG A 412 -28.74 -13.79 -19.12
N PRO A 413 -29.84 -14.22 -19.76
CA PRO A 413 -30.78 -15.14 -19.15
C PRO A 413 -30.04 -16.45 -18.79
N SER A 414 -30.23 -16.92 -17.55
CA SER A 414 -29.61 -18.15 -17.07
C SER A 414 -30.11 -19.34 -17.91
N THR A 415 -29.19 -20.19 -18.35
CA THR A 415 -29.49 -21.43 -19.09
C THR A 415 -30.30 -22.44 -18.28
N THR A 416 -30.57 -22.17 -17.00
CA THR A 416 -31.42 -22.98 -16.12
C THR A 416 -32.90 -22.96 -16.52
N CYS A 417 -33.36 -21.98 -17.32
CA CYS A 417 -34.77 -21.93 -17.78
C CYS A 417 -35.03 -22.71 -19.09
N ALA A 418 -33.99 -23.10 -19.85
CA ALA A 418 -34.15 -23.78 -21.14
C ALA A 418 -34.47 -25.28 -21.03
N ARG A 419 -34.49 -25.86 -19.81
CA ARG A 419 -34.81 -27.27 -19.56
C ARG A 419 -36.24 -27.52 -19.05
N ARG A 420 -37.15 -26.57 -19.25
CA ARG A 420 -38.61 -26.76 -19.05
C ARG A 420 -39.46 -26.56 -20.31
N ALA A 421 -38.85 -26.17 -21.44
CA ALA A 421 -39.54 -25.95 -22.73
C ALA A 421 -39.33 -27.09 -23.74
N ARG A 422 -39.06 -28.33 -23.28
CA ARG A 422 -39.07 -29.55 -24.12
C ARG A 422 -39.93 -30.63 -23.46
N ARG A 423 -41.19 -30.32 -23.23
CA ARG A 423 -42.29 -31.27 -22.99
C ARG A 423 -43.60 -30.50 -23.23
N ALA A 424 -43.84 -30.16 -24.49
CA ALA A 424 -45.16 -29.85 -24.98
C ALA A 424 -45.37 -30.75 -26.20
N GLU A 425 -46.35 -31.64 -26.09
CA GLU A 425 -46.80 -32.51 -27.18
C GLU A 425 -47.32 -31.68 -28.36
N PRO A 426 -47.26 -32.20 -29.61
CA PRO A 426 -47.64 -31.43 -30.78
C PRO A 426 -49.17 -31.36 -30.92
N CYS A 427 -49.71 -30.14 -31.08
CA CYS A 427 -51.09 -29.92 -31.52
C CYS A 427 -51.09 -29.63 -33.04
N PRO A 428 -52.11 -30.08 -33.79
CA PRO A 428 -52.03 -30.23 -35.24
C PRO A 428 -52.28 -28.91 -35.99
N SER A 429 -51.73 -28.86 -37.20
CA SER A 429 -51.81 -27.78 -38.18
C SER A 429 -53.25 -27.46 -38.60
N ALA A 430 -53.60 -26.18 -38.63
CA ALA A 430 -54.71 -25.66 -39.43
C ALA A 430 -54.28 -24.37 -40.17
N SER A 431 -54.57 -24.36 -41.47
CA SER A 431 -54.25 -23.33 -42.47
C SER A 431 -55.05 -22.03 -42.29
N PRO A 432 -54.66 -20.91 -42.95
CA PRO A 432 -55.19 -19.59 -42.64
C PRO A 432 -56.34 -19.17 -43.57
N SER A 433 -57.33 -18.42 -43.05
CA SER A 433 -58.13 -17.50 -43.88
C SER A 433 -58.76 -16.34 -43.10
N SER A 434 -58.38 -15.14 -43.55
CA SER A 434 -59.19 -13.93 -43.83
C SER A 434 -60.02 -13.18 -42.78
N ARG A 435 -59.79 -11.83 -42.77
CA ARG A 435 -60.71 -10.68 -42.54
C ARG A 435 -61.20 -10.50 -41.08
N SER A 436 -61.47 -9.32 -40.53
CA SER A 436 -61.36 -7.90 -40.90
C SER A 436 -61.66 -7.06 -39.64
N SER A 437 -61.20 -5.80 -39.63
CA SER A 437 -61.79 -4.60 -38.97
C SER A 437 -62.06 -4.59 -37.45
N THR A 438 -61.47 -3.62 -36.74
CA THR A 438 -62.08 -2.33 -36.23
C THR A 438 -61.41 -1.90 -34.90
N THR A 439 -60.91 -0.66 -34.84
CA THR A 439 -60.47 0.08 -33.63
C THR A 439 -61.66 0.90 -33.04
N PRO A 440 -61.51 1.74 -31.98
CA PRO A 440 -60.68 1.73 -30.76
C PRO A 440 -61.51 2.01 -29.48
N ALA A 441 -60.95 1.90 -28.27
CA ALA A 441 -61.36 2.74 -27.12
C ALA A 441 -60.34 2.73 -25.96
N SER A 442 -59.98 3.94 -25.55
CA SER A 442 -59.19 4.31 -24.38
C SER A 442 -60.04 4.35 -23.10
N VAL A 443 -59.50 4.01 -21.93
CA VAL A 443 -59.90 4.61 -20.64
C VAL A 443 -58.71 4.72 -19.66
N LEU A 444 -58.68 5.86 -18.99
CA LEU A 444 -57.74 6.46 -18.03
C LEU A 444 -57.93 5.99 -16.56
N VAL A 445 -56.92 6.33 -15.72
CA VAL A 445 -57.00 6.76 -14.28
C VAL A 445 -57.25 5.68 -13.21
N ALA A 446 -56.68 5.68 -11.99
CA ALA A 446 -55.54 6.30 -11.30
C ALA A 446 -55.45 5.62 -9.87
N PRO A 447 -54.71 6.10 -8.83
CA PRO A 447 -54.07 5.24 -7.82
C PRO A 447 -54.64 5.36 -6.39
N THR A 448 -54.20 4.49 -5.46
CA THR A 448 -54.39 4.72 -4.01
C THR A 448 -53.21 4.26 -3.14
N ARG A 449 -52.72 5.27 -2.41
CA ARG A 449 -51.92 5.46 -1.18
C ARG A 449 -51.64 4.32 -0.15
N PRO A 450 -50.69 4.60 0.79
CA PRO A 450 -49.99 3.65 1.66
C PRO A 450 -50.52 3.59 3.10
N SER A 451 -50.02 2.62 3.88
CA SER A 451 -50.19 2.59 5.34
C SER A 451 -48.87 2.30 6.05
N ARG A 452 -48.56 3.19 6.99
CA ARG A 452 -47.44 3.23 7.93
C ARG A 452 -47.97 2.74 9.28
N ILE A 453 -47.33 1.77 9.95
CA ILE A 453 -47.50 1.58 11.40
C ILE A 453 -46.16 1.24 12.05
N THR A 454 -45.88 2.01 13.08
CA THR A 454 -44.80 2.05 14.06
C THR A 454 -44.89 0.94 15.11
N SER A 455 -43.76 0.44 15.64
CA SER A 455 -43.46 0.39 17.09
C SER A 455 -42.18 -0.42 17.40
N ALA A 456 -41.24 0.23 18.08
CA ALA A 456 -40.29 -0.37 19.03
C ALA A 456 -40.64 0.19 20.44
N PRO A 457 -39.96 -0.11 21.57
CA PRO A 457 -38.85 -1.05 21.80
C PRO A 457 -39.04 -1.92 23.08
N ARG A 458 -38.11 -2.85 23.37
CA ARG A 458 -37.91 -3.34 24.75
C ARG A 458 -36.46 -3.75 25.01
N SER A 459 -35.94 -3.21 26.10
CA SER A 459 -34.63 -3.40 26.72
C SER A 459 -34.65 -4.56 27.72
N ALA A 460 -33.56 -5.32 27.83
CA ALA A 460 -33.14 -6.09 29.02
C ALA A 460 -31.63 -6.40 28.84
N ALA A 461 -30.73 -5.78 29.60
CA ALA A 461 -30.30 -6.11 30.96
C ALA A 461 -29.40 -7.36 31.04
N SER A 462 -28.12 -7.12 31.34
CA SER A 462 -27.08 -8.08 31.72
C SER A 462 -27.36 -8.78 33.06
N PRO A 463 -26.63 -9.86 33.37
CA PRO A 463 -25.96 -9.88 34.67
C PRO A 463 -24.52 -10.43 34.64
N SER A 464 -23.73 -9.90 35.57
CA SER A 464 -22.38 -10.29 35.97
C SER A 464 -22.36 -11.40 37.03
N SER A 465 -21.35 -12.28 37.01
CA SER A 465 -20.78 -12.96 38.19
C SER A 465 -19.33 -13.40 37.87
N ARG A 466 -18.31 -12.79 38.51
CA ARG A 466 -17.60 -13.19 39.75
C ARG A 466 -16.77 -14.48 39.69
N SER A 467 -15.45 -14.27 39.54
CA SER A 467 -14.34 -14.76 40.40
C SER A 467 -14.30 -16.24 40.84
N ALA A 468 -13.23 -16.94 40.42
CA ALA A 468 -12.49 -17.84 41.31
C ALA A 468 -10.98 -17.78 40.99
N ARG A 469 -10.20 -17.65 42.06
CA ARG A 469 -8.76 -17.43 42.13
C ARG A 469 -8.17 -18.57 42.97
N THR A 470 -7.20 -19.30 42.43
CA THR A 470 -6.18 -20.12 43.13
C THR A 470 -5.01 -20.25 42.14
N GLY A 471 -3.73 -20.09 42.45
CA GLY A 471 -3.02 -19.84 43.70
C GLY A 471 -1.66 -20.57 43.67
N ARG A 472 -0.56 -19.81 43.59
CA ARG A 472 0.84 -20.12 43.99
C ARG A 472 1.59 -21.22 43.20
N ALA A 473 2.91 -21.26 43.09
CA ALA A 473 4.03 -20.75 43.90
C ALA A 473 5.28 -20.59 42.99
N ASP A 474 6.08 -19.52 43.06
CA ASP A 474 7.24 -19.26 43.94
C ASP A 474 8.63 -19.59 43.33
N SER A 475 9.62 -18.86 43.86
CA SER A 475 11.09 -19.00 43.74
C SER A 475 11.72 -18.42 42.46
N SER A 476 12.41 -17.28 42.45
CA SER A 476 13.56 -16.74 43.20
C SER A 476 14.80 -16.67 42.29
N ALA A 477 15.28 -15.44 42.04
CA ALA A 477 16.59 -15.16 41.45
C ALA A 477 17.73 -15.58 42.40
N PRO A 478 19.00 -15.68 41.94
CA PRO A 478 19.86 -14.49 42.02
C PRO A 478 20.95 -14.32 40.95
N SER A 479 21.29 -13.04 40.73
CA SER A 479 22.56 -12.36 40.43
C SER A 479 23.84 -13.07 39.92
N ALA A 480 24.46 -12.39 38.95
CA ALA A 480 25.88 -11.99 38.86
C ALA A 480 26.97 -13.01 38.45
N ARG A 481 27.70 -12.72 37.37
CA ARG A 481 29.02 -12.06 37.42
C ARG A 481 29.70 -12.01 36.04
N ARG A 482 30.48 -10.93 35.88
CA ARG A 482 31.48 -10.62 34.84
C ARG A 482 32.50 -11.74 34.61
N ALA A 483 33.02 -11.83 33.38
CA ALA A 483 34.45 -12.00 33.14
C ALA A 483 34.89 -11.34 31.82
N SER A 484 35.88 -10.46 31.94
CA SER A 484 36.64 -9.81 30.89
C SER A 484 37.92 -10.60 30.58
N ALA A 485 38.33 -10.68 29.31
CA ALA A 485 39.73 -10.71 28.86
C ALA A 485 39.71 -10.48 27.33
N ALA A 486 40.12 -9.34 26.76
CA ALA A 486 41.44 -8.69 26.74
C ALA A 486 42.49 -9.43 25.90
N SER A 487 43.05 -8.68 24.93
CA SER A 487 44.34 -8.87 24.24
C SER A 487 44.31 -9.85 23.06
N ARG A 488 44.73 -9.52 21.83
CA ARG A 488 45.91 -8.73 21.46
C ARG A 488 45.75 -7.98 20.13
N ARG A 489 46.36 -6.78 20.13
CA ARG A 489 46.81 -6.00 18.98
C ARG A 489 47.80 -6.78 18.10
N SER A 490 47.74 -6.55 16.78
CA SER A 490 48.86 -6.04 15.95
C SER A 490 48.38 -5.96 14.50
N SER A 491 48.05 -4.79 13.95
CA SER A 491 48.98 -3.92 13.20
C SER A 491 49.81 -4.67 12.15
N SER A 492 49.51 -4.50 10.86
CA SER A 492 50.34 -3.66 9.98
C SER A 492 49.90 -3.73 8.50
N ARG A 493 49.84 -2.53 7.90
CA ARG A 493 50.32 -2.13 6.56
C ARG A 493 49.96 -2.99 5.34
N SER A 494 49.15 -2.45 4.43
CA SER A 494 49.47 -1.47 3.36
C SER A 494 49.94 -2.10 2.05
N ARG A 495 49.41 -1.56 0.94
CA ARG A 495 49.73 -1.79 -0.49
C ARG A 495 49.04 -3.05 -1.03
N ARG A 496 48.21 -2.98 -2.08
CA ARG A 496 48.17 -2.11 -3.25
C ARG A 496 46.77 -1.60 -3.53
#